data_AF-A0A8J5EPP3-F1
#
_entry.id   AF-A0A8J5EPP3-F1
#
_cell.length_a   1.000
_cell.length_b   1.000
_cell.length_c   1.000
_cell.angle_alpha   90.00
_cell.angle_beta   90.00
_cell.angle_gamma   90.00
#
_symmetry.space_group_name_H-M   'P 1'
#
loop_
_entity.id
_entity.type
_entity.pdbx_description
1 polymer ?
#
loop_
_entity_poly.entity_id
_entity_poly.type
_entity_poly.pdbx_seq_one_letter_code
_entity_poly.pdbx_strand_id
1 'polypeptide(L)'
;MPPANWPSNIIFIKENIYSNQLTPEELESIGLTPAKAKTRPAPNGPPTNKLIKIKKITDPKHPANGQFGLFANQKLPARSHVIDYVGYVHADRESDPSSDYDISLDTALGIGIDAQRWGCEARMINDYRGIQATNNVIFDNRTVGKELRIAVFVGPKDVNKGEELCINYGKGFWKGRAG
;
A
#
# COMPACT_ATOMS: atom_id res chain seq x y z
N MET A 1 10.79 -7.76 -12.11
CA MET A 1 11.88 -6.90 -11.61
C MET A 1 11.29 -5.81 -10.72
N PRO A 2 11.87 -5.55 -9.53
CA PRO A 2 11.48 -4.42 -8.70
C PRO A 2 11.80 -3.09 -9.39
N PRO A 3 11.14 -1.99 -9.00
CA PRO A 3 11.45 -0.65 -9.50
C PRO A 3 12.81 -0.16 -9.03
N ALA A 4 13.30 0.87 -9.71
CA ALA A 4 14.45 1.64 -9.21
C ALA A 4 14.16 2.15 -7.80
N ASN A 5 15.19 2.20 -6.94
CA ASN A 5 15.11 2.59 -5.53
C ASN A 5 14.26 1.67 -4.64
N TRP A 6 13.97 0.44 -5.07
CA TRP A 6 13.35 -0.56 -4.21
C TRP A 6 14.35 -1.07 -3.14
N PRO A 7 13.96 -1.20 -1.86
CA PRO A 7 14.82 -1.74 -0.82
C PRO A 7 15.17 -3.22 -1.06
N SER A 8 16.44 -3.60 -0.88
CA SER A 8 16.92 -4.96 -1.14
C SER A 8 16.40 -6.02 -0.16
N ASN A 9 15.97 -5.60 1.04
CA ASN A 9 15.45 -6.49 2.08
C ASN A 9 13.94 -6.73 1.99
N ILE A 10 13.24 -6.10 1.03
CA ILE A 10 11.80 -6.23 0.87
C ILE A 10 11.48 -7.00 -0.41
N ILE A 11 10.62 -8.01 -0.30
CA ILE A 11 10.21 -8.83 -1.43
C ILE A 11 9.17 -8.07 -2.24
N PHE A 12 9.52 -7.73 -3.49
CA PHE A 12 8.61 -7.06 -4.39
C PHE A 12 7.53 -8.02 -4.90
N ILE A 13 6.26 -7.67 -4.69
CA ILE A 13 5.07 -8.40 -5.13
C ILE A 13 4.11 -7.47 -5.87
N LYS A 14 3.22 -8.05 -6.68
CA LYS A 14 2.20 -7.32 -7.45
C LYS A 14 0.78 -7.76 -7.17
N GLU A 15 0.65 -8.80 -6.36
CA GLU A 15 -0.60 -9.40 -5.92
C GLU A 15 -0.39 -9.80 -4.47
N ASN A 16 -1.46 -9.81 -3.70
CA ASN A 16 -1.43 -10.23 -2.31
C ASN A 16 -0.93 -11.67 -2.17
N ILE A 17 -0.24 -11.91 -1.07
CA ILE A 17 0.05 -13.25 -0.56
C ILE A 17 -0.85 -13.49 0.63
N TYR A 18 -1.53 -14.60 0.68
CA TYR A 18 -2.51 -14.93 1.71
C TYR A 18 -1.93 -15.88 2.74
N SER A 19 -2.20 -15.64 4.01
CA SER A 19 -1.86 -16.57 5.09
C SER A 19 -2.55 -17.91 4.92
N ASN A 20 -1.83 -18.98 5.25
CA ASN A 20 -2.42 -20.32 5.36
C ASN A 20 -3.32 -20.48 6.59
N GLN A 21 -3.30 -19.51 7.51
CA GLN A 21 -4.15 -19.52 8.70
C GLN A 21 -5.53 -18.94 8.43
N LEU A 22 -5.74 -18.22 7.32
CA LEU A 22 -7.06 -17.69 6.97
C LEU A 22 -8.07 -18.83 6.77
N THR A 23 -9.20 -18.73 7.46
CA THR A 23 -10.29 -19.70 7.34
C THR A 23 -11.02 -19.54 5.99
N PRO A 24 -11.77 -20.55 5.53
CA PRO A 24 -12.60 -20.41 4.34
C PRO A 24 -13.60 -19.25 4.42
N GLU A 25 -14.17 -18.96 5.60
CA GLU A 25 -15.09 -17.86 5.83
C GLU A 25 -14.39 -16.49 5.71
N GLU A 26 -13.20 -16.36 6.32
CA GLU A 26 -12.36 -15.15 6.20
C GLU A 26 -11.92 -14.91 4.74
N LEU A 27 -11.68 -15.97 3.96
CA LEU A 27 -11.37 -15.84 2.53
C LEU A 27 -12.61 -15.48 1.69
N GLU A 28 -13.76 -16.06 2.00
CA GLU A 28 -15.01 -15.81 1.28
C GLU A 28 -15.49 -14.37 1.47
N SER A 29 -15.31 -13.78 2.65
CA SER A 29 -15.69 -12.39 2.93
C SER A 29 -14.95 -11.38 2.08
N ILE A 30 -13.67 -11.65 1.77
CA ILE A 30 -12.85 -10.87 0.83
C ILE A 30 -12.98 -11.37 -0.62
N GLY A 31 -13.97 -12.21 -0.90
CA GLY A 31 -14.36 -12.67 -2.23
C GLY A 31 -13.38 -13.66 -2.88
N LEU A 32 -12.67 -14.43 -2.06
CA LEU A 32 -11.75 -15.49 -2.47
C LEU A 32 -12.27 -16.88 -2.09
N THR A 33 -11.59 -17.89 -2.65
CA THR A 33 -11.72 -19.28 -2.21
C THR A 33 -10.32 -19.78 -1.80
N PRO A 34 -10.22 -20.83 -0.98
CA PRO A 34 -8.92 -21.42 -0.62
C PRO A 34 -8.04 -21.75 -1.83
N ALA A 35 -8.65 -22.22 -2.92
CA ALA A 35 -7.93 -22.53 -4.17
C ALA A 35 -7.36 -21.29 -4.89
N LYS A 36 -7.91 -20.10 -4.64
CA LYS A 36 -7.47 -18.84 -5.25
C LYS A 36 -6.53 -18.03 -4.34
N ALA A 37 -6.47 -18.35 -3.05
CA ALA A 37 -5.58 -17.72 -2.09
C ALA A 37 -4.13 -18.12 -2.35
N LYS A 38 -3.37 -17.25 -3.03
CA LYS A 38 -1.95 -17.51 -3.33
C LYS A 38 -1.11 -17.33 -2.09
N THR A 39 -0.36 -18.36 -1.71
CA THR A 39 0.47 -18.36 -0.49
C THR A 39 1.94 -18.07 -0.79
N ARG A 40 2.28 -17.86 -2.06
CA ARG A 40 3.63 -17.57 -2.55
C ARG A 40 3.57 -16.55 -3.69
N PRO A 41 4.59 -15.69 -3.83
CA PRO A 41 4.64 -14.73 -4.92
C PRO A 41 4.81 -15.43 -6.27
N ALA A 42 4.18 -14.90 -7.31
CA ALA A 42 4.39 -15.35 -8.67
C ALA A 42 5.81 -14.98 -9.15
N PRO A 43 6.57 -15.92 -9.75
CA PRO A 43 7.87 -15.60 -10.33
C PRO A 43 7.65 -14.75 -11.59
N ASN A 44 8.04 -13.48 -11.49
CA ASN A 44 8.06 -12.50 -12.59
C ASN A 44 6.69 -11.97 -13.05
N GLY A 45 6.56 -10.64 -13.02
CA GLY A 45 5.47 -9.91 -13.64
C GLY A 45 5.98 -8.87 -14.64
N PRO A 46 5.08 -8.27 -15.44
CA PRO A 46 5.36 -7.20 -16.42
C PRO A 46 6.06 -5.97 -15.79
N PRO A 47 6.50 -4.94 -16.54
CA PRO A 47 7.27 -3.81 -16.00
C PRO A 47 6.59 -3.07 -14.84
N THR A 48 7.39 -2.27 -14.14
CA THR A 48 7.01 -1.40 -13.02
C THR A 48 5.93 -0.39 -13.42
N ASN A 49 5.14 0.08 -12.46
CA ASN A 49 4.03 0.99 -12.75
C ASN A 49 4.57 2.32 -13.32
N LYS A 50 4.25 2.62 -14.60
CA LYS A 50 4.76 3.81 -15.29
C LYS A 50 4.17 5.12 -14.77
N LEU A 51 3.05 5.07 -14.05
CA LEU A 51 2.37 6.22 -13.48
C LEU A 51 3.17 6.88 -12.35
N ILE A 52 4.04 6.11 -11.70
CA ILE A 52 4.70 6.46 -10.45
C ILE A 52 6.19 6.13 -10.48
N LYS A 53 6.94 6.67 -9.54
CA LYS A 53 8.34 6.32 -9.30
C LYS A 53 8.72 6.57 -7.85
N ILE A 54 9.66 5.77 -7.36
CA ILE A 54 10.23 5.93 -6.03
C ILE A 54 11.42 6.88 -6.11
N LYS A 55 11.48 7.86 -5.22
CA LYS A 55 12.64 8.75 -5.08
C LYS A 55 13.13 8.77 -3.65
N LYS A 56 14.45 8.90 -3.48
CA LYS A 56 15.03 9.24 -2.18
C LYS A 56 14.66 10.69 -1.83
N ILE A 57 14.27 10.91 -0.59
CA ILE A 57 13.95 12.23 -0.05
C ILE A 57 15.22 12.80 0.55
N THR A 58 15.63 13.98 0.07
CA THR A 58 16.86 14.66 0.51
C THR A 58 16.61 16.06 1.05
N ASP A 59 15.36 16.53 1.08
CA ASP A 59 15.02 17.81 1.67
C ASP A 59 15.09 17.68 3.21
N PRO A 60 15.97 18.42 3.90
CA PRO A 60 16.11 18.35 5.35
C PRO A 60 14.87 18.82 6.12
N LYS A 61 13.93 19.53 5.48
CA LYS A 61 12.65 19.92 6.11
C LYS A 61 11.57 18.84 5.99
N HIS A 62 11.80 17.82 5.18
CA HIS A 62 10.84 16.76 4.97
C HIS A 62 10.84 15.79 6.16
N PRO A 63 9.68 15.40 6.73
CA PRO A 63 9.61 14.46 7.86
C PRO A 63 10.32 13.13 7.59
N ALA A 64 10.23 12.63 6.35
CA ALA A 64 10.91 11.43 5.86
C ALA A 64 12.28 11.70 5.21
N ASN A 65 13.02 12.75 5.60
CA ASN A 65 14.36 13.03 5.08
C ASN A 65 15.29 11.82 5.25
N GLY A 66 16.01 11.46 4.18
CA GLY A 66 16.89 10.28 4.13
C GLY A 66 16.17 8.98 3.78
N GLN A 67 14.83 8.94 3.82
CA GLN A 67 14.01 7.82 3.41
C GLN A 67 13.54 7.96 1.95
N PHE A 68 12.45 7.29 1.57
CA PHE A 68 11.90 7.29 0.22
C PHE A 68 10.45 7.77 0.21
N GLY A 69 10.04 8.34 -0.92
CA GLY A 69 8.66 8.74 -1.19
C GLY A 69 8.21 8.25 -2.55
N LEU A 70 6.88 8.17 -2.73
CA LEU A 70 6.27 7.83 -4.01
C LEU A 70 5.85 9.09 -4.76
N PHE A 71 6.26 9.20 -6.03
CA PHE A 71 6.03 10.40 -6.83
C PHE A 71 5.31 10.09 -8.11
N ALA A 72 4.44 11.00 -8.55
CA ALA A 72 3.82 10.94 -9.87
C ALA A 72 4.90 11.05 -10.97
N ASN A 73 4.86 10.14 -11.94
CA ASN A 73 5.78 10.14 -13.09
C ASN A 73 5.14 10.71 -14.38
N GLN A 74 3.83 10.96 -14.32
CA GLN A 74 3.04 11.71 -15.29
C GLN A 74 1.87 12.38 -14.57
N LYS A 75 1.06 13.16 -15.30
CA LYS A 75 -0.18 13.71 -14.74
C LYS A 75 -1.14 12.57 -14.41
N LEU A 76 -1.66 12.55 -13.19
CA LEU A 76 -2.66 11.60 -12.70
C LEU A 76 -4.02 12.33 -12.59
N PRO A 77 -5.05 11.91 -13.34
CA PRO A 77 -6.37 12.53 -13.25
C PRO A 77 -7.01 12.34 -11.88
N ALA A 78 -7.79 13.33 -11.43
CA ALA A 78 -8.60 13.24 -10.22
C ALA A 78 -9.45 11.95 -10.20
N ARG A 79 -9.57 11.33 -9.02
CA ARG A 79 -10.35 10.09 -8.80
C ARG A 79 -9.89 8.86 -9.60
N SER A 80 -8.74 8.92 -10.27
CA SER A 80 -8.22 7.76 -11.01
C SER A 80 -7.51 6.77 -10.08
N HIS A 81 -7.53 5.49 -10.47
CA HIS A 81 -6.75 4.43 -9.83
C HIS A 81 -5.26 4.63 -10.12
N VAL A 82 -4.42 4.50 -9.08
CA VAL A 82 -2.96 4.60 -9.20
C VAL A 82 -2.31 3.22 -9.12
N ILE A 83 -2.55 2.49 -8.02
CA ILE A 83 -1.95 1.19 -7.70
C ILE A 83 -2.74 0.49 -6.59
N ASP A 84 -2.80 -0.85 -6.60
CA ASP A 84 -3.33 -1.62 -5.47
C ASP A 84 -2.28 -1.70 -4.35
N TYR A 85 -2.70 -1.51 -3.09
CA TYR A 85 -1.84 -1.74 -1.93
C TYR A 85 -1.80 -3.24 -1.64
N VAL A 86 -0.66 -3.87 -1.91
CA VAL A 86 -0.50 -5.31 -1.76
C VAL A 86 0.55 -5.64 -0.71
N GLY A 87 0.33 -6.76 -0.02
CA GLY A 87 1.15 -7.24 1.07
C GLY A 87 0.85 -8.69 1.43
N TYR A 88 1.18 -9.05 2.66
CA TYR A 88 0.74 -10.29 3.28
C TYR A 88 -0.66 -10.08 3.88
N VAL A 89 -1.65 -10.79 3.38
CA VAL A 89 -3.02 -10.76 3.89
C VAL A 89 -3.13 -11.78 5.01
N HIS A 90 -3.54 -11.32 6.18
CA HIS A 90 -3.58 -12.12 7.39
C HIS A 90 -4.80 -11.76 8.23
N ALA A 91 -5.11 -12.62 9.20
CA ALA A 91 -6.08 -12.28 10.23
C ALA A 91 -5.42 -11.51 11.38
N ASP A 92 -6.21 -10.83 12.21
CA ASP A 92 -5.73 -10.04 13.36
C ASP A 92 -4.84 -10.84 14.33
N ARG A 93 -5.08 -12.15 14.43
CA ARG A 93 -4.25 -13.06 15.26
C ARG A 93 -2.80 -13.17 14.78
N GLU A 94 -2.50 -12.74 13.57
CA GLU A 94 -1.16 -12.70 12.98
C GLU A 94 -0.60 -11.28 12.85
N SER A 95 -1.34 -10.25 13.29
CA SER A 95 -0.87 -8.86 13.25
C SER A 95 0.41 -8.67 14.05
N ASP A 96 1.38 -7.99 13.44
CA ASP A 96 2.62 -7.58 14.09
C ASP A 96 2.47 -6.13 14.57
N PRO A 97 2.38 -5.86 15.88
CA PRO A 97 2.22 -4.51 16.40
C PRO A 97 3.43 -3.61 16.14
N SER A 98 4.57 -4.17 15.72
CA SER A 98 5.75 -3.41 15.30
C SER A 98 5.76 -3.02 13.82
N SER A 99 4.81 -3.52 13.01
CA SER A 99 4.70 -3.14 11.60
C SER A 99 4.12 -1.73 11.45
N ASP A 100 4.86 -0.87 10.77
CA ASP A 100 4.38 0.45 10.31
C ASP A 100 3.57 0.33 8.99
N TYR A 101 3.44 -0.87 8.42
CA TYR A 101 2.88 -1.13 7.09
C TYR A 101 1.68 -2.08 7.09
N ASP A 102 1.10 -2.34 8.27
CA ASP A 102 -0.13 -3.11 8.42
C ASP A 102 -1.35 -2.18 8.34
N ILE A 103 -2.26 -2.46 7.38
CA ILE A 103 -3.50 -1.72 7.17
C ILE A 103 -4.71 -2.66 7.17
N SER A 104 -5.85 -2.20 7.67
CA SER A 104 -7.10 -2.97 7.64
C SER A 104 -7.65 -3.09 6.21
N LEU A 105 -7.96 -4.31 5.78
CA LEU A 105 -8.72 -4.63 4.58
C LEU A 105 -10.20 -4.83 4.89
N ASP A 106 -10.49 -5.58 5.95
CA ASP A 106 -11.83 -5.78 6.49
C ASP A 106 -11.78 -5.70 8.02
N THR A 107 -12.18 -4.54 8.55
CA THR A 107 -12.19 -4.29 9.99
C THR A 107 -13.22 -5.14 10.72
N ALA A 108 -14.30 -5.58 10.06
CA ALA A 108 -15.36 -6.34 10.73
C ALA A 108 -14.92 -7.76 11.05
N LEU A 109 -14.08 -8.35 10.19
CA LEU A 109 -13.55 -9.70 10.35
C LEU A 109 -12.08 -9.73 10.79
N GLY A 110 -11.47 -8.56 11.01
CA GLY A 110 -10.09 -8.48 11.45
C GLY A 110 -9.11 -9.02 10.40
N ILE A 111 -9.25 -8.57 9.16
CA ILE A 111 -8.35 -8.96 8.06
C ILE A 111 -7.49 -7.76 7.68
N GLY A 112 -6.17 -7.94 7.76
CA GLY A 112 -5.15 -6.93 7.49
C GLY A 112 -4.32 -7.23 6.24
N ILE A 113 -3.58 -6.23 5.79
CA ILE A 113 -2.54 -6.32 4.76
C ILE A 113 -1.26 -5.72 5.32
N ASP A 114 -0.27 -6.56 5.58
CA ASP A 114 1.05 -6.13 6.04
C ASP A 114 2.07 -6.06 4.89
N ALA A 115 2.55 -4.84 4.61
CA ALA A 115 3.59 -4.60 3.61
C ALA A 115 5.02 -4.46 4.19
N GLN A 116 5.27 -4.92 5.42
CA GLN A 116 6.57 -4.84 6.09
C GLN A 116 7.65 -5.65 5.39
N ARG A 117 7.32 -6.85 4.90
CA ARG A 117 8.28 -7.79 4.25
C ARG A 117 8.00 -8.03 2.78
N TRP A 118 6.74 -7.97 2.37
CA TRP A 118 6.29 -8.13 1.00
C TRP A 118 5.49 -6.92 0.58
N GLY A 119 5.78 -6.29 -0.56
CA GLY A 119 4.90 -5.22 -1.02
C GLY A 119 5.19 -4.72 -2.43
N CYS A 120 4.48 -3.66 -2.80
CA CYS A 120 4.67 -2.91 -4.04
C CYS A 120 5.06 -1.45 -3.77
N GLU A 121 5.14 -0.64 -4.83
CA GLU A 121 5.47 0.79 -4.74
C GLU A 121 4.57 1.58 -3.78
N ALA A 122 3.32 1.15 -3.57
CA ALA A 122 2.35 1.81 -2.69
C ALA A 122 2.84 1.94 -1.24
N ARG A 123 3.72 1.04 -0.78
CA ARG A 123 4.32 1.11 0.57
C ARG A 123 5.21 2.33 0.78
N MET A 124 5.58 3.06 -0.27
CA MET A 124 6.42 4.27 -0.19
C MET A 124 5.61 5.57 -0.07
N ILE A 125 4.29 5.49 0.06
CA ILE A 125 3.45 6.68 0.23
C ILE A 125 3.55 7.18 1.67
N ASN A 126 3.97 8.43 1.84
CA ASN A 126 4.10 9.08 3.14
C ASN A 126 2.78 9.70 3.62
N ASP A 127 2.67 9.98 4.92
CA ASP A 127 1.61 10.83 5.46
C ASP A 127 1.83 12.28 5.01
N TYR A 128 0.75 12.98 4.66
CA TYR A 128 0.82 14.34 4.13
C TYR A 128 1.35 15.39 5.12
N ARG A 129 1.25 15.14 6.44
CA ARG A 129 1.56 16.15 7.47
C ARG A 129 3.06 16.45 7.49
N GLY A 130 3.38 17.74 7.35
CA GLY A 130 4.76 18.22 7.23
C GLY A 130 5.31 18.19 5.80
N ILE A 131 4.55 17.69 4.82
CA ILE A 131 4.93 17.64 3.40
C ILE A 131 4.08 18.62 2.59
N GLN A 132 2.76 18.55 2.75
CA GLN A 132 1.80 19.38 2.02
C GLN A 132 0.56 19.68 2.88
N ALA A 133 -0.30 20.59 2.41
CA ALA A 133 -1.47 21.06 3.18
C ALA A 133 -2.53 19.97 3.42
N THR A 134 -2.70 19.04 2.49
CA THR A 134 -3.65 17.93 2.55
C THR A 134 -3.12 16.74 1.75
N ASN A 135 -3.62 15.54 2.04
CA ASN A 135 -3.35 14.38 1.19
C ASN A 135 -3.91 14.58 -0.23
N ASN A 136 -3.18 14.11 -1.23
CA ASN A 136 -3.56 14.16 -2.65
C ASN A 136 -3.93 12.78 -3.22
N VAL A 137 -3.72 11.71 -2.44
CA VAL A 137 -4.23 10.36 -2.70
C VAL A 137 -4.96 9.82 -1.47
N ILE A 138 -5.79 8.81 -1.68
CA ILE A 138 -6.58 8.12 -0.64
C ILE A 138 -6.47 6.61 -0.79
N PHE A 139 -6.66 5.89 0.32
CA PHE A 139 -6.92 4.46 0.32
C PHE A 139 -8.43 4.29 0.20
N ASP A 140 -8.83 3.43 -0.70
CA ASP A 140 -10.23 3.03 -0.82
C ASP A 140 -10.32 1.56 -1.26
N ASN A 141 -11.45 0.96 -0.95
CA ASN A 141 -11.74 -0.41 -1.35
C ASN A 141 -12.03 -0.46 -2.84
N ARG A 142 -11.52 -1.51 -3.49
CA ARG A 142 -11.84 -1.85 -4.86
C ARG A 142 -12.08 -3.34 -4.97
N THR A 143 -13.11 -3.71 -5.72
CA THR A 143 -13.34 -5.11 -6.10
C THR A 143 -12.72 -5.38 -7.47
N VAL A 144 -11.88 -6.41 -7.57
CA VAL A 144 -11.32 -6.90 -8.83
C VAL A 144 -11.81 -8.32 -9.06
N GLY A 145 -12.73 -8.49 -10.01
CA GLY A 145 -13.48 -9.73 -10.14
C GLY A 145 -14.41 -9.91 -8.95
N LYS A 146 -14.02 -10.77 -8.00
CA LYS A 146 -14.71 -10.91 -6.71
C LYS A 146 -13.85 -10.47 -5.52
N GLU A 147 -12.54 -10.33 -5.71
CA GLU A 147 -11.59 -10.08 -4.65
C GLU A 147 -11.70 -8.63 -4.16
N LEU A 148 -11.88 -8.46 -2.85
CA LEU A 148 -11.78 -7.18 -2.18
C LEU A 148 -10.30 -6.81 -2.03
N ARG A 149 -9.94 -5.58 -2.42
CA ARG A 149 -8.58 -5.06 -2.31
C ARG A 149 -8.59 -3.64 -1.77
N ILE A 150 -7.49 -3.24 -1.15
CA ILE A 150 -7.18 -1.84 -0.92
C ILE A 150 -6.44 -1.29 -2.14
N ALA A 151 -6.85 -0.12 -2.60
CA ALA A 151 -6.18 0.58 -3.68
C ALA A 151 -5.96 2.05 -3.35
N VAL A 152 -4.96 2.62 -4.01
CA VAL A 152 -4.62 4.03 -3.98
C VAL A 152 -5.31 4.74 -5.12
N PHE A 153 -6.14 5.72 -4.80
CA PHE A 153 -6.80 6.59 -5.77
C PHE A 153 -6.32 8.02 -5.62
N VAL A 154 -6.25 8.74 -6.74
CA VAL A 154 -6.07 10.19 -6.73
C VAL A 154 -7.27 10.83 -6.04
N GLY A 155 -7.02 11.84 -5.21
CA GLY A 155 -8.06 12.63 -4.57
C GLY A 155 -8.91 13.45 -5.57
N PRO A 156 -9.65 14.45 -5.08
CA PRO A 156 -10.59 15.21 -5.90
C PRO A 156 -9.93 16.14 -6.93
N LYS A 157 -8.59 16.32 -6.88
CA LYS A 157 -7.80 17.18 -7.76
C LYS A 157 -6.75 16.35 -8.48
N ASP A 158 -6.44 16.74 -9.71
CA ASP A 158 -5.34 16.13 -10.48
C ASP A 158 -4.01 16.26 -9.73
N VAL A 159 -3.13 15.27 -9.91
CA VAL A 159 -1.75 15.31 -9.44
C VAL A 159 -0.84 15.46 -10.64
N ASN A 160 -0.01 16.49 -10.65
CA ASN A 160 0.95 16.79 -11.70
C ASN A 160 2.17 15.86 -11.61
N LYS A 161 2.82 15.68 -12.75
CA LYS A 161 4.10 14.96 -12.82
C LYS A 161 5.10 15.57 -11.86
N GLY A 162 5.72 14.74 -11.04
CA GLY A 162 6.80 15.14 -10.12
C GLY A 162 6.34 15.45 -8.70
N GLU A 163 5.04 15.61 -8.46
CA GLU A 163 4.48 15.77 -7.11
C GLU A 163 4.57 14.47 -6.30
N GLU A 164 4.79 14.61 -5.00
CA GLU A 164 4.77 13.48 -4.06
C GLU A 164 3.32 13.04 -3.80
N LEU A 165 3.08 11.74 -3.83
CA LEU A 165 1.82 11.15 -3.41
C LEU A 165 1.86 11.01 -1.90
N CYS A 166 0.95 11.71 -1.20
CA CYS A 166 0.81 11.58 0.23
C CYS A 166 -0.63 11.27 0.60
N ILE A 167 -0.78 10.45 1.61
CA ILE A 167 -2.05 9.98 2.15
C ILE A 167 -2.24 10.47 3.57
N ASN A 168 -3.40 10.18 4.16
CA ASN A 168 -3.62 10.35 5.59
C ASN A 168 -3.54 8.98 6.26
N TYR A 169 -2.53 8.73 7.10
CA TYR A 169 -2.40 7.47 7.84
C TYR A 169 -3.47 7.28 8.92
N GLY A 170 -4.26 8.32 9.20
CA GLY A 170 -5.36 8.26 10.15
C GLY A 170 -4.90 8.41 11.60
N LYS A 171 -5.83 8.75 12.49
CA LYS A 171 -5.53 9.11 13.89
C LYS A 171 -4.97 7.94 14.70
N GLY A 172 -5.36 6.70 14.40
CA GLY A 172 -4.91 5.50 15.12
C GLY A 172 -3.41 5.30 15.00
N PHE A 173 -2.86 5.39 13.79
CA PHE A 173 -1.43 5.29 13.52
C PHE A 173 -0.60 6.26 14.36
N TRP A 174 -1.05 7.51 14.46
CA TRP A 174 -0.32 8.55 15.18
C TRP A 174 -0.49 8.49 16.70
N LYS A 175 -1.64 8.04 17.21
CA LYS A 175 -1.85 7.87 18.65
C LYS A 175 -0.90 6.83 19.26
N GLY A 176 -0.61 5.74 18.55
CA GLY A 176 0.34 4.71 19.01
C GLY A 176 1.80 5.18 19.02
N ARG A 177 2.10 6.36 18.49
CA ARG A 177 3.44 6.94 18.35
C ARG A 177 3.57 8.31 19.02
N ALA A 178 2.50 8.81 19.62
CA ALA A 178 2.55 9.94 20.54
C ALA A 178 3.02 9.39 21.89
N GLY A 179 4.30 9.65 22.22
CA GLY A 179 4.89 9.28 23.50
C GLY A 179 4.20 9.92 24.69
#